data_AF-A0A9Q1HRN1-F1
#
_entry.id   AF-A0A9Q1HRN1-F1
#
_cell.length_a   1.000
_cell.length_b   1.000
_cell.length_c   1.000
_cell.angle_alpha   90.00
_cell.angle_beta   90.00
_cell.angle_gamma   90.00
#
_symmetry.space_group_name_H-M   'P 1'
#
loop_
_entity.id
_entity.type
_entity.pdbx_description
1 polymer ?
#
loop_
_entity_poly.entity_id
_entity_poly.type
_entity_poly.pdbx_seq_one_letter_code
_entity_poly.pdbx_strand_id
1 'polypeptide(L)'
;MKLFLSKGNPHCVKVLAAAELAGIKCDISYVNHEERVVPYLSHAAVPALELPSGLHLFSANAICRFFFETGGRDPSSLTNQWLEWEATELQPTLSQALHLRALQGKGAESAAALLPPLSFLEQSLQKRATPFLCGDEVTVADIVLWGALYPVLSDSSFMTGERAQLGGWFERVSVLQPCQLAVGAVLSGKGVEPLKGYLQKQPLPHIQRRETQPSNQAEAEDSEVVVTEEEMQAAAQTWSRGLEDCPAPASREHPILPQEGRQNILVTSALPYVNNVPHLGNIIGCVLSADVFARYGRLRGWNLLYVCGTDEYGTATENKAREEGLAPRRSATNTTPSTPPSTAGSTSTSITSAGPPPPTRQR
;
A
#
# COMPACT_ATOMS: atom_id res chain seq x y z
N MET A 1 -1.78 -0.64 -30.25
CA MET A 1 -2.19 -0.36 -28.85
C MET A 1 -2.98 0.91 -28.84
N LYS A 2 -4.02 1.00 -28.01
CA LYS A 2 -4.84 2.19 -27.86
C LYS A 2 -4.65 2.78 -26.47
N LEU A 3 -4.24 4.05 -26.41
CA LEU A 3 -3.94 4.76 -25.19
C LEU A 3 -5.05 5.77 -24.89
N PHE A 4 -5.75 5.56 -23.78
CA PHE A 4 -6.81 6.42 -23.30
C PHE A 4 -6.24 7.47 -22.35
N LEU A 5 -6.41 8.75 -22.69
CA LEU A 5 -5.92 9.89 -21.92
C LEU A 5 -7.07 10.83 -21.55
N SER A 6 -6.92 11.59 -20.47
CA SER A 6 -7.85 12.67 -20.12
C SER A 6 -7.08 13.97 -19.92
N LYS A 7 -7.55 15.07 -20.51
CA LYS A 7 -6.93 16.40 -20.36
C LYS A 7 -6.99 16.85 -18.90
N GLY A 8 -5.92 17.48 -18.40
CA GLY A 8 -5.84 17.93 -17.00
C GLY A 8 -5.53 16.84 -15.97
N ASN A 9 -5.35 15.58 -16.39
CA ASN A 9 -4.91 14.50 -15.50
C ASN A 9 -3.37 14.39 -15.50
N PRO A 10 -2.69 14.64 -14.37
CA PRO A 10 -1.23 14.63 -14.31
C PRO A 10 -0.62 13.26 -14.62
N HIS A 11 -1.33 12.16 -14.35
CA HIS A 11 -0.84 10.80 -14.65
C HIS A 11 -0.74 10.55 -16.17
N CYS A 12 -1.56 11.22 -16.97
CA CYS A 12 -1.49 11.13 -18.43
C CYS A 12 -0.20 11.74 -18.99
N VAL A 13 0.39 12.73 -18.31
CA VAL A 13 1.69 13.31 -18.70
C VAL A 13 2.79 12.26 -18.62
N LYS A 14 2.82 11.48 -17.52
CA LYS A 14 3.81 10.40 -17.31
C LYS A 14 3.79 9.41 -18.47
N VAL A 15 2.59 8.92 -18.78
CA VAL A 15 2.38 7.85 -19.76
C VAL A 15 2.70 8.33 -21.17
N LEU A 16 2.29 9.55 -21.52
CA LEU A 16 2.56 10.10 -22.85
C LEU A 16 4.06 10.41 -23.02
N ALA A 17 4.72 10.97 -22.00
CA ALA A 17 6.17 11.20 -22.05
C ALA A 17 6.95 9.88 -22.16
N ALA A 18 6.52 8.82 -21.47
CA ALA A 18 7.12 7.51 -21.55
C ALA A 18 6.93 6.86 -22.93
N ALA A 19 5.74 6.97 -23.53
CA ALA A 19 5.47 6.45 -24.88
C ALA A 19 6.38 7.10 -25.93
N GLU A 20 6.47 8.43 -25.91
CA GLU A 20 7.31 9.21 -26.82
C GLU A 20 8.80 8.91 -26.63
N LEU A 21 9.28 8.84 -25.38
CA LEU A 21 10.68 8.55 -25.09
C LEU A 21 11.08 7.11 -25.47
N ALA A 22 10.16 6.15 -25.31
CA ALA A 22 10.37 4.77 -25.73
C ALA A 22 10.14 4.55 -27.25
N GLY A 23 9.72 5.58 -27.99
CA GLY A 23 9.43 5.49 -29.42
C GLY A 23 8.22 4.59 -29.76
N ILE A 24 7.33 4.36 -28.79
CA ILE A 24 6.17 3.49 -28.94
C ILE A 24 4.99 4.27 -29.55
N LYS A 25 4.54 3.83 -30.72
CA LYS A 25 3.35 4.43 -31.37
C LYS A 25 2.06 3.82 -30.81
N CYS A 26 1.25 4.68 -30.20
CA CYS A 26 -0.08 4.34 -29.70
C CYS A 26 -1.15 5.16 -30.44
N ASP A 27 -2.31 4.56 -30.67
CA ASP A 27 -3.50 5.31 -31.07
C ASP A 27 -4.06 6.03 -29.85
N ILE A 28 -4.13 7.37 -29.86
CA ILE A 28 -4.48 8.17 -28.70
C ILE A 28 -5.96 8.54 -28.75
N SER A 29 -6.69 8.17 -27.70
CA SER A 29 -8.10 8.51 -27.52
C SER A 29 -8.27 9.39 -26.28
N TYR A 30 -8.74 10.62 -26.48
CA TYR A 30 -9.08 11.50 -25.36
C TYR A 30 -10.49 11.19 -24.84
N VAL A 31 -10.59 10.91 -23.56
CA VAL A 31 -11.82 10.52 -22.86
C VAL A 31 -12.09 11.44 -21.66
N ASN A 32 -13.33 11.46 -21.19
CA ASN A 32 -13.67 12.17 -19.96
C ASN A 32 -13.09 11.46 -18.73
N HIS A 33 -12.84 12.19 -17.64
CA HIS A 33 -12.30 11.63 -16.39
C HIS A 33 -13.13 10.49 -15.77
N GLU A 34 -14.43 10.44 -16.08
CA GLU A 34 -15.38 9.46 -15.52
C GLU A 34 -15.75 8.36 -16.53
N GLU A 35 -15.15 8.39 -17.71
CA GLU A 35 -15.43 7.43 -18.76
C GLU A 35 -14.80 6.07 -18.42
N ARG A 36 -15.61 5.02 -18.50
CA ARG A 36 -15.14 3.65 -18.23
C ARG A 36 -14.56 3.05 -19.50
N VAL A 37 -13.23 3.10 -19.58
CA VAL A 37 -12.47 2.51 -20.68
C VAL A 37 -12.01 1.08 -20.40
N VAL A 38 -11.94 0.68 -19.12
CA VAL A 38 -11.57 -0.70 -18.71
C VAL A 38 -12.85 -1.47 -18.35
N PRO A 39 -13.27 -2.48 -19.14
CA PRO A 39 -14.60 -3.08 -19.01
C PRO A 39 -14.89 -3.75 -17.66
N TYR A 40 -13.86 -4.32 -17.03
CA TYR A 40 -13.99 -5.08 -15.79
C TYR A 40 -13.80 -4.24 -14.51
N LEU A 41 -13.49 -2.95 -14.63
CA LEU A 41 -13.43 -2.06 -13.47
C LEU A 41 -14.79 -1.42 -13.20
N SER A 42 -15.17 -1.41 -11.92
CA SER A 42 -16.41 -0.78 -11.44
C SER A 42 -16.35 0.74 -11.38
N HIS A 43 -15.19 1.35 -11.67
CA HIS A 43 -14.92 2.78 -11.65
C HIS A 43 -14.09 3.17 -12.88
N ALA A 44 -14.06 4.47 -13.20
CA ALA A 44 -13.24 4.99 -14.28
C ALA A 44 -11.75 4.94 -13.89
N ALA A 45 -10.91 4.45 -14.81
CA ALA A 45 -9.47 4.40 -14.65
C ALA A 45 -8.80 4.97 -15.91
N VAL A 46 -8.24 6.17 -15.77
CA VAL A 46 -7.52 6.88 -16.83
C VAL A 46 -6.25 7.48 -16.20
N PRO A 47 -5.05 7.32 -16.79
CA PRO A 47 -4.76 6.71 -18.09
C PRO A 47 -4.96 5.18 -18.12
N ALA A 48 -5.30 4.66 -19.29
CA ALA A 48 -5.36 3.21 -19.54
C ALA A 48 -4.80 2.88 -20.94
N LEU A 49 -4.16 1.73 -21.05
CA LEU A 49 -3.61 1.20 -22.30
C LEU A 49 -4.30 -0.12 -22.65
N GLU A 50 -4.95 -0.19 -23.80
CA GLU A 50 -5.46 -1.42 -24.39
C GLU A 50 -4.38 -2.04 -25.31
N LEU A 51 -3.99 -3.26 -24.97
CA LEU A 51 -3.03 -4.07 -25.70
C LEU A 51 -3.70 -4.76 -26.89
N PRO A 52 -2.94 -5.20 -27.92
CA PRO A 52 -3.51 -5.92 -29.06
C PRO A 52 -4.20 -7.24 -28.67
N SER A 53 -3.86 -7.79 -27.50
CA SER A 53 -4.52 -8.97 -26.92
C SER A 53 -5.90 -8.70 -26.33
N GLY A 54 -6.33 -7.43 -26.25
CA GLY A 54 -7.55 -7.00 -25.54
C GLY A 54 -7.36 -6.82 -24.02
N LEU A 55 -6.17 -7.10 -23.49
CA LEU A 55 -5.84 -6.82 -22.09
C LEU A 55 -5.63 -5.32 -21.86
N HIS A 56 -5.90 -4.86 -20.63
CA HIS A 56 -5.75 -3.46 -20.26
C HIS A 56 -4.73 -3.27 -19.14
N LEU A 57 -3.85 -2.28 -19.29
CA LEU A 57 -3.05 -1.72 -18.22
C LEU A 57 -3.69 -0.41 -17.76
N PHE A 58 -3.94 -0.25 -16.47
CA PHE A 58 -4.67 0.90 -15.91
C PHE A 58 -3.91 1.61 -14.78
N SER A 59 -2.69 1.16 -14.48
CA SER A 59 -1.75 1.87 -13.61
C SER A 59 -0.79 2.67 -14.48
N ALA A 60 -0.69 3.98 -14.24
CA ALA A 60 0.22 4.85 -14.98
C ALA A 60 1.68 4.35 -14.92
N ASN A 61 2.15 3.93 -13.75
CA ASN A 61 3.52 3.43 -13.57
C ASN A 61 3.73 2.10 -14.32
N ALA A 62 2.73 1.21 -14.32
CA ALA A 62 2.80 -0.04 -15.07
C ALA A 62 2.82 0.20 -16.59
N ILE A 63 2.03 1.17 -17.08
CA ILE A 63 2.05 1.55 -18.50
C ILE A 63 3.41 2.13 -18.89
N CYS A 64 3.96 3.05 -18.09
CA CYS A 64 5.28 3.62 -18.34
C CYS A 64 6.36 2.52 -18.38
N ARG A 65 6.33 1.59 -17.42
CA ARG A 65 7.25 0.46 -17.37
C ARG A 65 7.14 -0.43 -18.61
N PHE A 66 5.91 -0.79 -18.99
CA PHE A 66 5.64 -1.58 -20.18
C PHE A 66 6.21 -0.95 -21.45
N PHE A 67 6.12 0.37 -21.62
CA PHE A 67 6.72 1.06 -22.77
C PHE A 67 8.25 0.98 -22.79
N PHE A 68 8.90 1.17 -21.64
CA PHE A 68 10.36 1.07 -21.54
C PHE A 68 10.87 -0.36 -21.79
N GLU A 69 10.20 -1.36 -21.23
CA GLU A 69 10.54 -2.77 -21.45
C GLU A 69 10.36 -3.16 -22.92
N THR A 70 9.25 -2.74 -23.55
CA THR A 70 9.02 -2.96 -24.99
C THR A 70 10.04 -2.23 -25.86
N GLY A 71 10.58 -1.10 -25.36
CA GLY A 71 11.67 -0.34 -25.98
C GLY A 71 13.07 -0.92 -25.76
N GLY A 72 13.19 -2.09 -25.12
CA GLY A 72 14.47 -2.77 -24.88
C GLY A 72 15.27 -2.22 -23.71
N ARG A 73 14.63 -1.52 -22.76
CA ARG A 73 15.26 -1.02 -21.53
C ARG A 73 14.74 -1.82 -20.34
N ASP A 74 15.59 -2.70 -19.83
CA ASP A 74 15.23 -3.53 -18.68
C ASP A 74 15.22 -2.71 -17.37
N PRO A 75 14.24 -2.93 -16.49
CA PRO A 75 14.15 -2.22 -15.22
C PRO A 75 15.20 -2.75 -14.23
N SER A 76 15.96 -1.84 -13.61
CA SER A 76 16.85 -2.18 -12.50
C SER A 76 16.09 -2.29 -11.18
N SER A 77 16.67 -2.98 -10.19
CA SER A 77 16.14 -3.04 -8.81
C SER A 77 15.87 -1.64 -8.25
N LEU A 78 16.79 -0.72 -8.53
CA LEU A 78 16.69 0.68 -8.15
C LEU A 78 15.54 1.43 -8.84
N THR A 79 15.25 1.09 -10.09
CA THR A 79 14.08 1.64 -10.79
C THR A 79 12.79 1.21 -10.09
N ASN A 80 12.70 -0.07 -9.67
CA ASN A 80 11.54 -0.59 -8.94
C ASN A 80 11.36 0.15 -7.60
N GLN A 81 12.45 0.37 -6.86
CA GLN A 81 12.42 1.09 -5.59
C GLN A 81 11.83 2.51 -5.76
N TRP A 82 12.21 3.23 -6.82
CA TRP A 82 11.66 4.55 -7.09
C TRP A 82 10.19 4.52 -7.50
N LEU A 83 9.79 3.55 -8.33
CA LEU A 83 8.38 3.39 -8.74
C LEU A 83 7.48 3.03 -7.56
N GLU A 84 7.97 2.21 -6.62
CA GLU A 84 7.28 1.87 -5.39
C GLU A 84 7.16 3.07 -4.46
N TRP A 85 8.28 3.73 -4.14
CA TRP A 85 8.30 4.94 -3.31
C TRP A 85 7.39 6.04 -3.87
N GLU A 86 7.36 6.21 -5.19
CA GLU A 86 6.48 7.17 -5.84
C GLU A 86 5.00 6.85 -5.59
N ALA A 87 4.61 5.58 -5.70
CA ALA A 87 3.23 5.14 -5.53
C ALA A 87 2.77 5.16 -4.06
N THR A 88 3.64 4.80 -3.12
CA THR A 88 3.28 4.60 -1.71
C THR A 88 3.53 5.83 -0.84
N GLU A 89 4.58 6.61 -1.10
CA GLU A 89 4.98 7.75 -0.27
C GLU A 89 4.67 9.09 -0.96
N LEU A 90 5.08 9.26 -2.22
CA LEU A 90 4.94 10.54 -2.91
C LEU A 90 3.48 10.81 -3.32
N GLN A 91 2.79 9.87 -3.95
CA GLN A 91 1.44 10.08 -4.49
C GLN A 91 0.40 10.52 -3.45
N PRO A 92 0.31 9.91 -2.25
CA PRO A 92 -0.63 10.37 -1.23
C PRO A 92 -0.36 11.81 -0.80
N THR A 93 0.92 12.14 -0.59
CA THR A 93 1.38 13.48 -0.18
C THR A 93 1.11 14.52 -1.27
N LEU A 94 1.39 14.14 -2.52
CA LEU A 94 1.17 14.97 -3.69
C LEU A 94 -0.32 15.24 -3.92
N SER A 95 -1.17 14.21 -3.81
CA SER A 95 -2.61 14.35 -3.88
C SER A 95 -3.12 15.33 -2.82
N GLN A 96 -2.67 15.20 -1.57
CA GLN A 96 -3.02 16.13 -0.49
C GLN A 96 -2.61 17.57 -0.82
N ALA A 97 -1.36 17.78 -1.21
CA ALA A 97 -0.85 19.11 -1.52
C ALA A 97 -1.59 19.77 -2.69
N LEU A 98 -1.84 19.02 -3.76
CA LEU A 98 -2.59 19.50 -4.92
C LEU A 98 -4.04 19.87 -4.54
N HIS A 99 -4.71 19.09 -3.70
CA HIS A 99 -6.05 19.44 -3.20
C HIS A 99 -6.04 20.72 -2.36
N LEU A 100 -5.10 20.82 -1.41
CA LEU A 100 -4.96 22.00 -0.54
C LEU A 100 -4.73 23.27 -1.38
N ARG A 101 -3.87 23.21 -2.40
CA ARG A 101 -3.57 24.36 -3.24
C ARG A 101 -4.69 24.67 -4.24
N ALA A 102 -5.06 23.69 -5.06
CA ALA A 102 -5.93 23.91 -6.21
C ALA A 102 -7.40 24.14 -5.83
N LEU A 103 -7.88 23.50 -4.76
CA LEU A 103 -9.29 23.55 -4.36
C LEU A 103 -9.53 24.40 -3.12
N GLN A 104 -8.57 24.48 -2.20
CA GLN A 104 -8.75 25.16 -0.91
C GLN A 104 -7.93 26.46 -0.76
N GLY A 105 -7.04 26.78 -1.72
CA GLY A 105 -6.18 27.97 -1.66
C GLY A 105 -5.12 27.95 -0.54
N LYS A 106 -4.92 26.81 0.12
CA LYS A 106 -4.04 26.64 1.29
C LYS A 106 -2.60 26.33 0.89
N GLY A 107 -1.93 27.38 0.40
CA GLY A 107 -0.54 27.29 -0.11
C GLY A 107 0.50 26.83 0.90
N ALA A 108 0.50 27.41 2.10
CA ALA A 108 1.50 27.10 3.12
C ALA A 108 1.41 25.63 3.58
N GLU A 109 0.18 25.13 3.79
CA GLU A 109 -0.08 23.74 4.17
C GLU A 109 0.29 22.77 3.04
N SER A 110 0.04 23.15 1.78
CA SER A 110 0.48 22.39 0.61
C SER A 110 2.00 22.27 0.54
N ALA A 111 2.74 23.36 0.75
CA ALA A 111 4.21 23.34 0.74
C ALA A 111 4.76 22.52 1.91
N ALA A 112 4.16 22.63 3.11
CA ALA A 112 4.54 21.85 4.27
C ALA A 112 4.31 20.34 4.08
N ALA A 113 3.22 19.94 3.43
CA ALA A 113 2.95 18.54 3.11
C ALA A 113 4.03 17.95 2.20
N LEU A 114 4.47 18.70 1.18
CA LEU A 114 5.49 18.25 0.22
C LEU A 114 6.93 18.31 0.73
N LEU A 115 7.18 19.02 1.84
CA LEU A 115 8.53 19.22 2.35
C LEU A 115 9.27 17.89 2.59
N PRO A 116 8.72 16.88 3.29
CA PRO A 116 9.42 15.61 3.54
C PRO A 116 9.81 14.83 2.28
N PRO A 117 8.89 14.49 1.34
CA PRO A 117 9.27 13.69 0.17
C PRO A 117 10.21 14.45 -0.77
N LEU A 118 10.05 15.77 -0.91
CA LEU A 118 10.99 16.56 -1.73
C LEU A 118 12.38 16.62 -1.08
N SER A 119 12.47 16.65 0.25
CA SER A 119 13.77 16.65 0.96
C SER A 119 14.47 15.30 0.85
N PHE A 120 13.70 14.20 0.91
CA PHE A 120 14.23 12.86 0.63
C PHE A 120 14.78 12.75 -0.79
N LEU A 121 14.06 13.29 -1.79
CA LEU A 121 14.49 13.30 -3.18
C LEU A 121 15.76 14.15 -3.39
N GLU A 122 15.83 15.35 -2.80
CA GLU A 122 17.03 16.20 -2.83
C GLU A 122 18.25 15.46 -2.24
N GLN A 123 18.10 14.84 -1.07
CA GLN A 123 19.20 14.09 -0.44
C GLN A 123 19.62 12.88 -1.28
N SER A 124 18.68 12.20 -1.92
CA SER A 124 18.96 11.05 -2.78
C SER A 124 19.72 11.45 -4.04
N LEU A 125 19.35 12.58 -4.66
CA LEU A 125 20.07 13.18 -5.78
C LEU A 125 21.44 13.70 -5.36
N GLN A 126 21.58 14.28 -4.16
CA GLN A 126 22.86 14.79 -3.67
C GLN A 126 23.87 13.66 -3.37
N LYS A 127 23.40 12.52 -2.85
CA LYS A 127 24.24 11.35 -2.58
C LYS A 127 24.76 10.68 -3.86
N ARG A 128 24.11 10.92 -5.00
CA ARG A 128 24.42 10.26 -6.27
C ARG A 128 25.01 11.28 -7.22
N ALA A 129 26.25 11.07 -7.64
CA ALA A 129 26.93 11.97 -8.58
C ALA A 129 26.43 11.82 -10.04
N THR A 130 25.22 11.28 -10.25
CA THR A 130 24.65 10.99 -11.57
C THR A 130 23.62 12.06 -11.96
N PRO A 131 23.48 12.37 -13.26
CA PRO A 131 22.54 13.40 -13.73
C PRO A 131 21.07 12.99 -13.55
N PHE A 132 20.77 11.69 -13.49
CA PHE A 132 19.44 11.11 -13.33
C PHE A 132 19.36 10.17 -12.12
N LEU A 133 18.15 9.72 -11.77
CA LEU A 133 17.88 8.96 -10.53
C LEU A 133 18.61 7.61 -10.49
N CYS A 134 18.76 6.97 -11.65
CA CYS A 134 19.27 5.61 -11.77
C CYS A 134 20.61 5.51 -12.50
N GLY A 135 21.18 6.62 -12.97
CA GLY A 135 22.44 6.62 -13.72
C GLY A 135 22.61 7.84 -14.62
N ASP A 136 23.40 7.67 -15.68
CA ASP A 136 23.70 8.72 -16.66
C ASP A 136 22.64 8.89 -17.75
N GLU A 137 21.73 7.91 -17.87
CA GLU A 137 20.63 7.94 -18.83
C GLU A 137 19.27 8.09 -18.14
N VAL A 138 18.32 8.65 -18.90
CA VAL A 138 16.93 8.81 -18.45
C VAL A 138 16.25 7.45 -18.38
N THR A 139 15.73 7.13 -17.20
CA THR A 139 14.99 5.89 -16.95
C THR A 139 13.49 6.15 -16.78
N VAL A 140 12.72 5.07 -16.68
CA VAL A 140 11.28 5.17 -16.36
C VAL A 140 11.04 5.83 -15.00
N ALA A 141 11.95 5.66 -14.03
CA ALA A 141 11.87 6.33 -12.74
C ALA A 141 11.90 7.85 -12.88
N ASP A 142 12.79 8.38 -13.73
CA ASP A 142 12.88 9.82 -14.00
C ASP A 142 11.58 10.36 -14.58
N ILE A 143 11.00 9.69 -15.57
CA ILE A 143 9.75 10.12 -16.22
C ILE A 143 8.55 10.03 -15.27
N VAL A 144 8.46 8.97 -14.48
CA VAL A 144 7.36 8.76 -13.52
C VAL A 144 7.40 9.82 -12.43
N LEU A 145 8.56 10.04 -11.79
CA LEU A 145 8.71 11.05 -10.74
C LEU A 145 8.57 12.47 -11.30
N TRP A 146 9.20 12.76 -12.44
CA TRP A 146 9.08 14.07 -13.09
C TRP A 146 7.63 14.38 -13.43
N GLY A 147 6.90 13.46 -14.07
CA GLY A 147 5.50 13.70 -14.44
C GLY A 147 4.58 13.83 -13.24
N ALA A 148 4.89 13.15 -12.12
CA ALA A 148 4.18 13.35 -10.85
C ALA A 148 4.43 14.77 -10.30
N LEU A 149 5.68 15.20 -10.30
CA LEU A 149 6.11 16.46 -9.69
C LEU A 149 5.92 17.68 -10.58
N TYR A 150 5.70 17.51 -11.89
CA TYR A 150 5.59 18.60 -12.85
C TYR A 150 4.55 19.67 -12.44
N PRO A 151 3.31 19.34 -12.00
CA PRO A 151 2.33 20.35 -11.59
C PRO A 151 2.77 21.19 -10.38
N VAL A 152 3.67 20.64 -9.55
CA VAL A 152 4.21 21.30 -8.35
C VAL A 152 5.46 22.10 -8.71
N LEU A 153 6.45 21.46 -9.33
CA LEU A 153 7.77 22.06 -9.58
C LEU A 153 7.77 23.04 -10.76
N SER A 154 6.79 22.97 -11.67
CA SER A 154 6.63 23.97 -12.74
C SER A 154 6.13 25.33 -12.25
N ASP A 155 5.66 25.41 -11.00
CA ASP A 155 5.18 26.63 -10.35
C ASP A 155 6.11 26.97 -9.17
N SER A 156 6.86 28.07 -9.32
CA SER A 156 7.81 28.53 -8.31
C SER A 156 7.17 28.81 -6.94
N SER A 157 5.85 28.96 -6.86
CA SER A 157 5.13 29.20 -5.62
C SER A 157 5.03 27.96 -4.70
N PHE A 158 5.34 26.76 -5.19
CA PHE A 158 5.42 25.54 -4.37
C PHE A 158 6.78 25.36 -3.69
N MET A 159 7.80 26.12 -4.12
CA MET A 159 9.18 25.92 -3.67
C MET A 159 9.50 26.85 -2.51
N THR A 160 9.70 26.26 -1.34
CA THR A 160 10.29 26.95 -0.18
C THR A 160 11.72 26.46 0.02
N GLY A 161 12.71 27.32 -0.23
CA GLY A 161 14.14 27.05 -0.04
C GLY A 161 14.91 26.68 -1.32
N GLU A 162 16.24 26.76 -1.24
CA GLU A 162 17.15 26.37 -2.31
C GLU A 162 17.24 24.83 -2.37
N ARG A 163 16.92 24.26 -3.54
CA ARG A 163 17.02 22.82 -3.84
C ARG A 163 17.76 22.65 -5.15
N ALA A 164 19.07 22.84 -5.10
CA ALA A 164 19.90 22.97 -6.29
C ALA A 164 19.92 21.67 -7.11
N GLN A 165 19.99 20.50 -6.46
CA GLN A 165 20.09 19.22 -7.17
C GLN A 165 18.76 18.80 -7.77
N LEU A 166 17.67 18.89 -7.00
CA LEU A 166 16.31 18.64 -7.49
C LEU A 166 15.94 19.58 -8.62
N GLY A 167 16.22 20.89 -8.48
CA GLY A 167 15.96 21.87 -9.53
C GLY A 167 16.74 21.55 -10.80
N GLY A 168 18.04 21.24 -10.68
CA GLY A 168 18.86 20.83 -11.82
C GLY A 168 18.38 19.55 -12.50
N TRP A 169 17.99 18.53 -11.74
CA TRP A 169 17.41 17.30 -12.28
C TRP A 169 16.06 17.57 -12.98
N PHE A 170 15.18 18.35 -12.35
CA PHE A 170 13.86 18.66 -12.90
C PHE A 170 13.96 19.41 -14.22
N GLU A 171 14.85 20.40 -14.32
CA GLU A 171 15.10 21.12 -15.57
C GLU A 171 15.66 20.20 -16.65
N ARG A 172 16.64 19.33 -16.32
CA ARG A 172 17.20 18.35 -17.26
C ARG A 172 16.14 17.42 -17.86
N VAL A 173 15.18 16.95 -17.06
CA VAL A 173 14.09 16.10 -17.55
C VAL A 173 13.03 16.93 -18.30
N SER A 174 12.78 18.18 -17.88
CA SER A 174 11.79 19.07 -18.49
C SER A 174 12.17 19.57 -19.89
N VAL A 175 13.47 19.66 -20.20
CA VAL A 175 13.95 20.07 -21.53
C VAL A 175 13.85 18.95 -22.58
N LEU A 176 13.58 17.71 -22.17
CA LEU A 176 13.41 16.60 -23.11
C LEU A 176 12.17 16.83 -23.99
N GLN A 177 12.32 16.70 -25.31
CA GLN A 177 11.21 16.87 -26.26
C GLN A 177 9.97 16.01 -25.93
N PRO A 178 10.10 14.70 -25.58
CA PRO A 178 8.97 13.88 -25.14
C PRO A 178 8.17 14.49 -23.98
N CYS A 179 8.86 15.07 -22.99
CA CYS A 179 8.27 15.69 -21.82
C CYS A 179 7.48 16.96 -22.19
N GLN A 180 8.04 17.81 -23.06
CA GLN A 180 7.38 19.04 -23.52
C GLN A 180 6.13 18.74 -24.34
N LEU A 181 6.19 17.75 -25.23
CA LEU A 181 5.04 17.29 -26.02
C LEU A 181 3.94 16.74 -25.10
N ALA A 182 4.30 15.91 -24.13
CA ALA A 182 3.34 15.33 -23.19
C ALA A 182 2.62 16.40 -22.35
N VAL A 183 3.36 17.39 -21.85
CA VAL A 183 2.78 18.54 -21.14
C VAL A 183 1.84 19.31 -22.06
N GLY A 184 2.28 19.70 -23.26
CA GLY A 184 1.45 20.48 -24.18
C GLY A 184 0.16 19.76 -24.60
N ALA A 185 0.20 18.43 -24.68
CA ALA A 185 -0.93 17.60 -25.06
C ALA A 185 -1.95 17.35 -23.93
N VAL A 186 -1.49 17.34 -22.67
CA VAL A 186 -2.33 16.97 -21.51
C VAL A 186 -2.69 18.19 -20.64
N LEU A 187 -1.76 19.12 -20.44
CA LEU A 187 -1.90 20.28 -19.56
C LEU A 187 -1.90 21.57 -20.39
N SER A 188 -3.05 22.25 -20.40
CA SER A 188 -3.21 23.56 -21.07
C SER A 188 -2.68 24.72 -20.22
N GLY A 189 -1.47 24.61 -19.67
CA GLY A 189 -0.85 25.62 -18.79
C GLY A 189 0.18 25.05 -17.81
N LYS A 190 0.77 25.92 -16.98
CA LYS A 190 1.66 25.56 -15.87
C LYS A 190 0.91 25.56 -14.54
N GLY A 191 1.46 24.86 -13.54
CA GLY A 191 0.91 24.83 -12.19
C GLY A 191 -0.37 23.99 -12.05
N VAL A 192 -1.21 24.36 -11.08
CA VAL A 192 -2.36 23.52 -10.64
C VAL A 192 -3.70 23.84 -11.31
N GLU A 193 -3.81 24.96 -12.03
CA GLU A 193 -5.06 25.37 -12.67
C GLU A 193 -5.62 24.33 -13.66
N PRO A 194 -4.80 23.71 -14.54
CA PRO A 194 -5.30 22.69 -15.47
C PRO A 194 -5.81 21.41 -14.78
N LEU A 195 -5.45 21.20 -13.50
CA LEU A 195 -5.75 19.99 -12.76
C LEU A 195 -7.08 20.07 -11.99
N LYS A 196 -7.69 21.25 -11.85
CA LYS A 196 -8.90 21.44 -11.02
C LYS A 196 -10.03 20.48 -11.37
N GLY A 197 -10.32 20.32 -12.67
CA GLY A 197 -11.39 19.42 -13.14
C GLY A 197 -11.14 17.94 -12.83
N TYR A 198 -9.86 17.53 -12.81
CA TYR A 198 -9.46 16.20 -12.39
C TYR A 198 -9.57 16.05 -10.86
N LEU A 199 -8.98 16.98 -10.11
CA LEU A 199 -8.91 16.92 -8.64
C LEU A 199 -10.29 16.95 -7.97
N GLN A 200 -11.26 17.70 -8.51
CA GLN A 200 -12.63 17.72 -7.98
C GLN A 200 -13.32 16.35 -8.00
N LYS A 201 -12.86 15.43 -8.84
CA LYS A 201 -13.41 14.09 -9.01
C LYS A 201 -12.61 13.02 -8.26
N GLN A 202 -11.49 13.40 -7.65
CA GLN A 202 -10.67 12.49 -6.86
C GLN A 202 -11.18 12.40 -5.42
N PRO A 203 -10.94 11.27 -4.73
CA PRO A 203 -11.25 11.14 -3.31
C PRO A 203 -10.51 12.20 -2.50
N LEU A 204 -11.20 12.79 -1.53
CA LEU A 204 -10.58 13.71 -0.57
C LEU A 204 -9.47 12.98 0.20
N PRO A 205 -8.21 13.45 0.12
CA PRO A 205 -7.09 12.79 0.77
C PRO A 205 -7.28 12.80 2.29
N HIS A 206 -7.60 11.63 2.86
CA HIS A 206 -7.61 11.39 4.30
C HIS A 206 -6.27 10.78 4.70
N ILE A 207 -5.28 11.62 4.98
CA ILE A 207 -4.07 11.16 5.65
C ILE A 207 -4.31 11.36 7.15
N GLN A 208 -4.79 10.31 7.83
CA GLN A 208 -4.39 10.10 9.22
C GLN A 208 -2.91 9.77 9.16
N ARG A 209 -2.08 10.80 9.29
CA ARG A 209 -0.64 10.63 9.38
C ARG A 209 -0.40 9.76 10.59
N ARG A 210 0.01 8.51 10.38
CA ARG A 210 0.71 7.78 11.44
C ARG A 210 1.97 8.61 11.64
N GLU A 211 2.01 9.36 12.73
CA GLU A 211 3.29 9.87 13.23
C GLU A 211 4.12 8.63 13.52
N THR A 212 4.90 8.17 12.55
CA THR A 212 6.05 7.34 12.81
C THR A 212 6.99 8.25 13.60
N GLN A 213 6.84 8.21 14.92
CA GLN A 213 7.94 8.56 15.80
C GLN A 213 9.15 7.78 15.28
N PRO A 214 10.31 8.43 15.05
CA PRO A 214 11.51 7.70 14.74
C PRO A 214 11.77 6.78 15.93
N SER A 215 11.63 5.46 15.73
CA SER A 215 12.14 4.54 16.72
C SER A 215 13.64 4.75 16.73
N ASN A 216 14.15 5.35 17.79
CA ASN A 216 15.58 5.38 18.10
C ASN A 216 16.05 3.98 18.49
N GLN A 217 15.93 3.03 17.57
CA GLN A 217 16.68 1.80 17.56
C GLN A 217 17.51 1.87 16.30
N ALA A 218 18.83 1.78 16.46
CA ALA A 218 19.71 1.54 15.33
C ALA A 218 19.13 0.35 14.57
N GLU A 219 18.74 0.59 13.32
CA GLU A 219 18.41 -0.47 12.37
C GLU A 219 19.58 -1.46 12.46
N ALA A 220 19.33 -2.62 13.09
CA ALA A 220 20.24 -3.73 12.98
C ALA A 220 20.37 -3.96 11.48
N GLU A 221 21.59 -3.92 10.96
CA GLU A 221 21.92 -4.08 9.54
C GLU A 221 21.03 -5.18 8.96
N ASP A 222 19.94 -4.78 8.30
CA ASP A 222 19.01 -5.69 7.65
C ASP A 222 19.77 -6.07 6.39
N SER A 223 20.59 -7.11 6.49
CA SER A 223 21.32 -7.66 5.37
C SER A 223 20.29 -7.93 4.28
N GLU A 224 20.32 -7.14 3.20
CA GLU A 224 19.44 -7.32 2.05
C GLU A 224 19.49 -8.81 1.68
N VAL A 225 18.39 -9.53 1.94
CA VAL A 225 18.27 -10.92 1.51
C VAL A 225 18.11 -10.86 0.00
N VAL A 226 19.24 -10.97 -0.70
CA VAL A 226 19.27 -11.00 -2.16
C VAL A 226 18.60 -12.30 -2.60
N VAL A 227 17.36 -12.17 -3.09
CA VAL A 227 16.63 -13.28 -3.69
C VAL A 227 17.42 -13.76 -4.91
N THR A 228 17.78 -15.03 -4.91
CA THR A 228 18.53 -15.63 -6.03
C THR A 228 17.64 -15.78 -7.25
N GLU A 229 18.24 -15.76 -8.44
CA GLU A 229 17.52 -16.00 -9.70
C GLU A 229 16.79 -17.35 -9.68
N GLU A 230 17.37 -18.35 -9.03
CA GLU A 230 16.75 -19.67 -8.82
C GLU A 230 15.48 -19.59 -7.97
N GLU A 231 15.49 -18.82 -6.87
CA GLU A 231 14.31 -18.60 -6.04
C GLU A 231 13.23 -17.83 -6.78
N MET A 232 13.61 -16.84 -7.58
CA MET A 232 12.70 -16.07 -8.44
C MET A 232 12.00 -16.97 -9.47
N GLN A 233 12.76 -17.82 -10.15
CA GLN A 233 12.22 -18.78 -11.11
C GLN A 233 11.33 -19.82 -10.43
N ALA A 234 11.72 -20.35 -9.27
CA ALA A 234 10.91 -21.27 -8.49
C ALA A 234 9.58 -20.64 -8.05
N ALA A 235 9.60 -19.37 -7.62
CA ALA A 235 8.39 -18.63 -7.28
C ALA A 235 7.47 -18.42 -8.50
N ALA A 236 8.02 -18.02 -9.64
CA ALA A 236 7.27 -17.83 -10.89
C ALA A 236 6.63 -19.14 -11.38
N GLN A 237 7.36 -20.25 -11.31
CA GLN A 237 6.85 -21.57 -11.65
C GLN A 237 5.74 -22.01 -10.69
N THR A 238 5.93 -21.80 -9.38
CA THR A 238 4.93 -22.15 -8.36
C THR A 238 3.65 -21.35 -8.56
N TRP A 239 3.75 -20.05 -8.83
CA TRP A 239 2.60 -19.19 -9.14
C TRP A 239 1.84 -19.67 -10.38
N SER A 240 2.57 -20.10 -11.42
CA SER A 240 1.99 -20.54 -12.70
C SER A 240 1.23 -21.86 -12.60
N ARG A 241 1.54 -22.71 -11.61
CA ARG A 241 0.85 -24.01 -11.40
C ARG A 241 -0.52 -23.86 -10.75
N GLY A 242 -0.84 -22.70 -10.17
CA GLY A 242 -2.13 -22.45 -9.53
C GLY A 242 -2.28 -23.14 -8.16
N LEU A 243 -3.46 -22.98 -7.54
CA LEU A 243 -3.73 -23.42 -6.16
C LEU A 243 -3.94 -24.94 -6.02
N GLU A 244 -4.08 -25.67 -7.13
CA GLU A 244 -4.37 -27.11 -7.11
C GLU A 244 -3.17 -27.95 -6.65
N ASP A 245 -1.96 -27.45 -6.86
CA ASP A 245 -0.69 -28.08 -6.45
C ASP A 245 -0.25 -27.68 -5.02
N CYS A 246 -1.06 -26.92 -4.27
CA CYS A 246 -0.71 -26.56 -2.91
C CYS A 246 -0.72 -27.80 -1.99
N PRO A 247 0.30 -27.97 -1.14
CA PRO A 247 0.32 -29.08 -0.20
C PRO A 247 -0.89 -29.00 0.72
N ALA A 248 -1.59 -30.14 0.88
CA ALA A 248 -2.70 -30.23 1.80
C ALA A 248 -2.22 -29.89 3.23
N PRO A 249 -2.98 -29.12 4.01
CA PRO A 249 -2.61 -28.81 5.38
C PRO A 249 -2.44 -30.11 6.17
N ALA A 250 -1.32 -30.23 6.89
CA ALA A 250 -1.03 -31.41 7.70
C ALA A 250 -2.16 -31.67 8.72
N SER A 251 -2.55 -32.94 8.86
CA SER A 251 -3.53 -33.37 9.86
C SER A 251 -3.01 -33.07 11.26
N ARG A 252 -3.85 -32.44 12.10
CA ARG A 252 -3.48 -32.05 13.47
C ARG A 252 -4.27 -32.87 14.48
N GLU A 253 -3.56 -33.61 15.31
CA GLU A 253 -4.13 -34.29 16.46
C GLU A 253 -3.99 -33.40 17.70
N HIS A 254 -5.09 -33.24 18.44
CA HIS A 254 -5.11 -32.48 19.68
C HIS A 254 -4.97 -33.44 20.88
N PRO A 255 -4.21 -33.07 21.93
CA PRO A 255 -3.53 -31.79 22.16
C PRO A 255 -2.22 -31.65 21.37
N ILE A 256 -1.92 -30.42 20.93
CA ILE A 256 -0.67 -30.12 20.24
C ILE A 256 0.44 -29.99 21.28
N LEU A 257 1.31 -30.98 21.33
CA LEU A 257 2.47 -31.01 22.22
C LEU A 257 3.75 -30.62 21.45
N PRO A 258 4.77 -30.09 22.14
CA PRO A 258 6.09 -29.87 21.54
C PRO A 258 6.66 -31.16 20.96
N GLN A 259 7.26 -31.08 19.77
CA GLN A 259 7.85 -32.20 19.06
C GLN A 259 9.35 -31.97 18.88
N GLU A 260 10.16 -32.95 19.26
CA GLU A 260 11.60 -32.89 19.14
C GLU A 260 12.03 -32.86 17.66
N GLY A 261 13.01 -32.04 17.31
CA GLY A 261 13.47 -31.86 15.92
C GLY A 261 12.53 -31.04 15.01
N ARG A 262 11.42 -30.50 15.52
CA ARG A 262 10.53 -29.59 14.79
C ARG A 262 10.56 -28.17 15.34
N GLN A 263 10.21 -27.21 14.51
CA GLN A 263 10.02 -25.83 14.94
C GLN A 263 8.69 -25.72 15.70
N ASN A 264 8.78 -25.60 17.03
CA ASN A 264 7.64 -25.48 17.94
C ASN A 264 7.33 -24.00 18.19
N ILE A 265 6.12 -23.54 17.85
CA ILE A 265 5.75 -22.12 17.95
C ILE A 265 4.45 -21.99 18.73
N LEU A 266 4.48 -21.18 19.80
CA LEU A 266 3.28 -20.72 20.49
C LEU A 266 2.96 -19.30 20.04
N VAL A 267 1.78 -19.12 19.46
CA VAL A 267 1.24 -17.82 19.09
C VAL A 267 0.15 -17.47 20.10
N THR A 268 0.19 -16.26 20.64
CA THR A 268 -0.89 -15.69 21.44
C THR A 268 -1.31 -14.35 20.85
N SER A 269 -2.58 -13.98 21.05
CA SER A 269 -3.11 -12.67 20.67
C SER A 269 -3.70 -11.96 21.88
N ALA A 270 -3.78 -10.64 21.80
CA ALA A 270 -4.53 -9.86 22.79
C ALA A 270 -5.97 -10.36 22.87
N LEU A 271 -6.47 -10.52 24.09
CA LEU A 271 -7.82 -11.02 24.33
C LEU A 271 -8.84 -9.90 24.03
N PRO A 272 -9.76 -10.05 23.06
CA PRO A 272 -10.84 -9.09 22.87
C PRO A 272 -11.72 -8.97 24.12
N TYR A 273 -12.01 -7.74 24.53
CA TYR A 273 -13.01 -7.44 25.55
C TYR A 273 -14.42 -7.72 25.02
N VAL A 274 -15.26 -8.37 25.83
CA VAL A 274 -16.64 -8.74 25.45
C VAL A 274 -17.61 -7.55 25.43
N ASN A 275 -17.14 -6.37 25.85
CA ASN A 275 -18.01 -5.25 26.18
C ASN A 275 -18.64 -4.53 24.98
N ASN A 276 -18.13 -4.70 23.76
CA ASN A 276 -18.66 -4.01 22.57
C ASN A 276 -18.71 -4.93 21.34
N VAL A 277 -19.59 -4.61 20.39
CA VAL A 277 -19.61 -5.26 19.07
C VAL A 277 -18.23 -5.07 18.43
N PRO A 278 -17.53 -6.16 18.05
CA PRO A 278 -16.23 -6.06 17.42
C PRO A 278 -16.34 -5.25 16.12
N HIS A 279 -15.60 -4.16 16.00
CA HIS A 279 -15.41 -3.45 14.74
C HIS A 279 -14.07 -3.82 14.12
N LEU A 280 -13.95 -3.61 12.80
CA LEU A 280 -12.79 -4.04 12.00
C LEU A 280 -11.45 -3.56 12.60
N GLY A 281 -11.39 -2.32 13.08
CA GLY A 281 -10.19 -1.77 13.73
C GLY A 281 -9.70 -2.59 14.92
N ASN A 282 -10.60 -3.09 15.78
CA ASN A 282 -10.21 -3.91 16.93
C ASN A 282 -9.69 -5.27 16.46
N ILE A 283 -10.38 -5.91 15.51
CA ILE A 283 -10.02 -7.23 14.98
C ILE A 283 -8.64 -7.20 14.32
N ILE A 284 -8.35 -6.15 13.53
CA ILE A 284 -7.05 -5.96 12.87
C ILE A 284 -5.93 -5.87 13.91
N GLY A 285 -6.15 -5.10 14.98
CA GLY A 285 -5.13 -4.86 16.01
C GLY A 285 -4.90 -6.04 16.95
N CYS A 286 -5.91 -6.86 17.24
CA CYS A 286 -5.79 -7.92 18.24
C CYS A 286 -5.61 -9.33 17.66
N VAL A 287 -6.44 -9.75 16.70
CA VAL A 287 -6.56 -11.17 16.30
C VAL A 287 -6.02 -11.44 14.89
N LEU A 288 -6.20 -10.50 13.96
CA LEU A 288 -5.94 -10.76 12.53
C LEU A 288 -4.48 -11.16 12.25
N SER A 289 -3.52 -10.39 12.74
CA SER A 289 -2.09 -10.64 12.49
C SER A 289 -1.66 -12.00 13.03
N ALA A 290 -2.15 -12.38 14.22
CA ALA A 290 -1.86 -13.67 14.84
C ALA A 290 -2.49 -14.83 14.07
N ASP A 291 -3.73 -14.68 13.58
CA ASP A 291 -4.39 -15.69 12.75
C ASP A 291 -3.68 -15.90 11.40
N VAL A 292 -3.32 -14.81 10.72
CA VAL A 292 -2.59 -14.86 9.45
C VAL A 292 -1.24 -15.56 9.63
N PHE A 293 -0.47 -15.18 10.65
CA PHE A 293 0.80 -15.84 10.96
C PHE A 293 0.61 -17.31 11.33
N ALA A 294 -0.43 -17.65 12.10
CA ALA A 294 -0.73 -19.03 12.45
C ALA A 294 -1.07 -19.89 11.22
N ARG A 295 -1.82 -19.36 10.25
CA ARG A 295 -2.11 -20.03 8.98
C ARG A 295 -0.83 -20.23 8.16
N TYR A 296 -0.02 -19.19 8.03
CA TYR A 296 1.27 -19.26 7.35
C TYR A 296 2.17 -20.32 7.97
N GLY A 297 2.36 -20.32 9.29
CA GLY A 297 3.20 -21.29 9.97
C GLY A 297 2.71 -22.74 9.82
N ARG A 298 1.40 -22.96 9.78
CA ARG A 298 0.81 -24.28 9.49
C ARG A 298 1.11 -24.72 8.06
N LEU A 299 1.01 -23.82 7.08
CA LEU A 299 1.36 -24.12 5.68
C LEU A 299 2.87 -24.39 5.51
N ARG A 300 3.72 -23.76 6.33
CA ARG A 300 5.15 -24.05 6.41
C ARG A 300 5.49 -25.37 7.11
N GLY A 301 4.50 -26.07 7.65
CA GLY A 301 4.69 -27.34 8.36
C GLY A 301 5.25 -27.20 9.78
N TRP A 302 5.17 -26.01 10.39
CA TRP A 302 5.63 -25.79 11.76
C TRP A 302 4.68 -26.42 12.78
N ASN A 303 5.23 -26.89 13.91
CA ASN A 303 4.43 -27.38 15.03
C ASN A 303 3.89 -26.17 15.82
N LEU A 304 2.81 -25.58 15.32
CA LEU A 304 2.28 -24.32 15.81
C LEU A 304 1.00 -24.51 16.64
N LEU A 305 0.99 -23.93 17.84
CA LEU A 305 -0.18 -23.77 18.70
C LEU A 305 -0.56 -22.29 18.74
N TYR A 306 -1.78 -21.97 18.32
CA TYR A 306 -2.34 -20.61 18.45
C TYR A 306 -3.39 -20.61 19.55
N VAL A 307 -3.21 -19.74 20.56
CA VAL A 307 -4.13 -19.60 21.68
C VAL A 307 -4.66 -18.17 21.72
N CYS A 308 -5.99 -18.05 21.74
CA CYS A 308 -6.73 -16.82 21.94
C CYS A 308 -7.96 -17.12 22.80
N GLY A 309 -8.49 -16.10 23.45
CA GLY A 309 -9.74 -16.18 24.22
C GLY A 309 -10.35 -14.80 24.34
N THR A 310 -11.46 -14.69 25.06
CA THR A 310 -12.11 -13.42 25.39
C THR A 310 -11.71 -12.97 26.79
N ASP A 311 -11.53 -11.66 27.00
CA ASP A 311 -11.35 -11.11 28.34
C ASP A 311 -12.72 -10.78 28.94
N GLU A 312 -13.17 -11.65 29.83
CA GLU A 312 -14.47 -11.56 30.52
C GLU A 312 -14.36 -10.85 31.89
N TYR A 313 -13.15 -10.57 32.38
CA TYR A 313 -12.93 -10.00 33.71
C TYR A 313 -12.63 -8.49 33.65
N GLY A 314 -13.62 -7.66 33.98
CA GLY A 314 -13.41 -6.23 34.14
C GLY A 314 -14.62 -5.47 34.68
N THR A 315 -14.35 -4.34 35.35
CA THR A 315 -15.36 -3.42 35.93
C THR A 315 -16.38 -2.92 34.89
N ALA A 316 -15.98 -2.89 33.62
CA ALA A 316 -16.84 -2.51 32.50
C ALA A 316 -17.91 -3.57 32.18
N THR A 317 -17.60 -4.87 32.30
CA THR A 317 -18.57 -5.96 32.13
C THR A 317 -19.61 -5.93 33.25
N GLU A 318 -19.17 -5.65 34.47
CA GLU A 318 -20.03 -5.51 35.64
C GLU A 318 -20.95 -4.27 35.54
N ASN A 319 -20.41 -3.13 35.09
CA ASN A 319 -21.21 -1.93 34.86
C ASN A 319 -22.24 -2.11 33.75
N LYS A 320 -21.88 -2.72 32.62
CA LYS A 320 -22.80 -2.96 31.51
C LYS A 320 -23.88 -3.99 31.86
N ALA A 321 -23.52 -5.05 32.57
CA ALA A 321 -24.48 -6.02 33.11
C ALA A 321 -25.45 -5.36 34.10
N ARG A 322 -24.99 -4.39 34.91
CA ARG A 322 -25.83 -3.58 35.81
C ARG A 322 -26.76 -2.62 35.06
N GLU A 323 -26.30 -2.01 33.96
CA GLU A 323 -27.12 -1.16 33.08
C GLU A 323 -28.18 -1.95 32.32
N GLU A 324 -27.86 -3.18 31.90
CA GLU A 324 -28.76 -4.09 31.18
C GLU A 324 -29.63 -4.96 32.11
N GLY A 325 -29.44 -4.87 33.44
CA GLY A 325 -30.22 -5.61 34.45
C GLY A 325 -29.99 -7.13 34.46
N LEU A 326 -28.85 -7.61 33.94
CA LEU A 326 -28.53 -9.02 33.77
C LEU A 326 -27.38 -9.45 34.67
N ALA A 327 -27.33 -10.75 35.01
CA ALA A 327 -26.17 -11.30 35.72
C ALA A 327 -24.94 -11.32 34.79
N PRO A 328 -23.72 -10.96 35.25
CA PRO A 328 -22.54 -10.77 34.40
C PRO A 328 -22.21 -11.94 33.47
N ARG A 329 -22.48 -13.18 33.93
CA ARG A 329 -22.26 -14.41 33.17
C ARG A 329 -23.19 -14.57 31.96
N ARG A 330 -24.37 -13.94 31.95
CA ARG A 330 -25.35 -14.01 30.85
C ARG A 330 -25.12 -12.94 29.77
N SER A 331 -24.51 -11.81 30.10
CA SER A 331 -24.22 -10.75 29.11
C SER A 331 -23.15 -11.18 28.10
N ALA A 332 -22.17 -11.98 28.52
CA ALA A 332 -21.09 -12.48 27.66
C ALA A 332 -21.54 -13.50 26.60
N THR A 333 -22.68 -14.17 26.81
CA THR A 333 -23.17 -15.22 25.91
C THR A 333 -24.03 -14.70 24.75
N ASN A 334 -24.50 -13.46 24.80
CA ASN A 334 -25.37 -12.87 23.77
C ASN A 334 -24.64 -12.05 22.70
N THR A 335 -23.35 -11.75 22.89
CA THR A 335 -22.52 -10.98 21.93
C THR A 335 -21.62 -11.86 21.06
N THR A 336 -21.58 -13.17 21.32
CA THR A 336 -20.95 -14.14 20.44
C THR A 336 -21.92 -14.54 19.33
N PRO A 337 -21.59 -14.34 18.03
CA PRO A 337 -22.45 -14.80 16.96
C PRO A 337 -22.56 -16.33 17.04
N SER A 338 -23.78 -16.84 17.09
CA SER A 338 -24.07 -18.27 16.96
C SER A 338 -23.76 -18.70 15.53
N THR A 339 -22.53 -19.15 15.28
CA THR A 339 -22.20 -19.87 14.05
C THR A 339 -22.95 -21.20 14.03
N PRO A 340 -23.77 -21.50 13.01
CA PRO A 340 -24.27 -22.86 12.83
C PRO A 340 -23.09 -23.81 12.58
N PRO A 341 -23.18 -25.08 12.99
CA PRO A 341 -22.07 -26.02 12.87
C PRO A 341 -21.83 -26.37 11.40
N SER A 342 -20.95 -25.64 10.73
CA SER A 342 -20.38 -26.03 9.44
C SER A 342 -19.10 -26.84 9.69
N THR A 343 -19.20 -28.16 9.52
CA THR A 343 -18.16 -29.11 9.03
C THR A 343 -16.67 -28.76 9.17
N ALA A 344 -16.24 -28.22 10.30
CA ALA A 344 -14.84 -28.12 10.70
C ALA A 344 -14.78 -28.34 12.21
N GLY A 345 -14.28 -29.52 12.61
CA GLY A 345 -14.22 -29.92 14.02
C GLY A 345 -13.27 -29.02 14.81
N SER A 346 -13.83 -28.03 15.51
CA SER A 346 -13.20 -27.36 16.62
C SER A 346 -14.12 -27.44 17.84
N THR A 347 -13.98 -28.50 18.62
CA THR A 347 -14.60 -28.59 19.96
C THR A 347 -13.84 -27.66 20.91
N SER A 348 -14.54 -26.63 21.40
CA SER A 348 -14.10 -25.77 22.49
C SER A 348 -14.03 -26.58 23.79
N THR A 349 -12.84 -26.71 24.38
CA THR A 349 -12.71 -27.29 25.72
C THR A 349 -12.99 -26.20 26.76
N SER A 350 -14.19 -26.21 27.34
CA SER A 350 -14.53 -25.39 28.50
C SER A 350 -13.82 -25.93 29.74
N ILE A 351 -12.90 -25.17 30.33
CA ILE A 351 -12.35 -25.48 31.65
C ILE A 351 -13.36 -24.97 32.70
N THR A 352 -14.18 -25.87 33.24
CA THR A 352 -15.01 -25.62 34.42
C THR A 352 -14.33 -26.12 35.70
N SER A 353 -14.47 -25.30 36.75
CA SER A 353 -14.23 -25.54 38.19
C SER A 353 -12.79 -25.59 38.70
N ALA A 354 -12.31 -24.46 39.22
CA ALA A 354 -11.39 -24.44 40.36
C ALA A 354 -12.21 -24.15 41.64
N GLY A 355 -11.92 -24.89 42.72
CA GLY A 355 -12.68 -24.95 43.97
C GLY A 355 -12.72 -23.65 44.80
N PRO A 356 -13.38 -23.69 45.97
CA PRO A 356 -13.69 -22.48 46.74
C PRO A 356 -12.41 -21.80 47.29
N PRO A 357 -12.36 -20.46 47.33
CA PRO A 357 -11.18 -19.72 47.77
C PRO A 357 -10.97 -19.82 49.30
N PRO A 358 -9.71 -19.84 49.79
CA PRO A 358 -9.40 -19.76 51.21
C PRO A 358 -9.66 -18.36 51.77
N PRO A 359 -9.92 -18.23 53.09
CA PRO A 359 -10.32 -16.97 53.70
C PRO A 359 -9.19 -15.93 53.72
N THR A 360 -9.57 -14.72 53.35
CA THR A 360 -8.80 -13.47 53.39
C THR A 360 -8.08 -13.23 54.72
N ARG A 361 -6.76 -13.02 54.67
CA ARG A 361 -6.01 -12.31 55.72
C ARG A 361 -5.86 -10.85 55.31
N GLN A 362 -6.54 -9.97 56.05
CA GLN A 362 -6.35 -8.53 55.99
C GLN A 362 -4.94 -8.15 56.48
N ARG A 363 -4.21 -7.37 55.69
CA ARG A 363 -3.73 -6.03 56.07
C ARG A 363 -3.17 -5.30 54.86
#